data_AF-A0AAJ0MLZ4-F1
#
_entry.id   AF-A0AAJ0MLZ4-F1
#
_cell.length_a   1.000
_cell.length_b   1.000
_cell.length_c   1.000
_cell.angle_alpha   90.00
_cell.angle_beta   90.00
_cell.angle_gamma   90.00
#
_symmetry.space_group_name_H-M   'P 1'
#
loop_
_entity.id
_entity.type
_entity.pdbx_description
1 polymer ?
#
loop_
_entity_poly.entity_id
_entity_poly.type
_entity_poly.pdbx_seq_one_letter_code
_entity_poly.pdbx_strand_id
1 'polypeptide(L)'
;MKILFHALALPLAFHFLSLAHAIPSPEAAHGGSAQATNTTDDAMTITPRQSSCLSTGTQSTINALFSSGGANTIVSLCPGVTIPITAPVVFTAPGQELSTQGYPTDSSRATILIQPGSTVTSAIRGNWQNNVKVLNIQVDGNQPNAGYFGGDALLEMACGRMGSITGATDGGIVIFGSPGSHILRNTITSSSSGLQFGGINMVDPTWSGNYSGVVVSSNTITGGPGSFINLGIGMGSQVWSNPHPETNFGQVTVTNNVFTGNVGFSIVMNGWLGGLTVTGNSVSGVTTPSSSFASASGCGAVQQAAFADSEQLVYYPAGVTGSSGPNVIQSQFTALSTNASNWLCLTNPAPPLPDTKSFLPNTLSVDASTSRVVSLRDFHVQVQGDGNVVGIDTTGGVWTVKWASSRFSSACGPDGSQCLLAFGIDGNFVMYDGNGPLWASGTDGSGQLLTFSREPPWVTVTGSNGQTLWTIGNL
;
A
#
# COMPACT_ATOMS: atom_id res chain seq x y z
N MET A 1 -1.65 -28.36 46.12
CA MET A 1 -2.69 -28.35 45.07
C MET A 1 -1.96 -27.95 43.78
N LYS A 2 -1.44 -28.86 42.94
CA LYS A 2 -2.16 -29.75 41.97
C LYS A 2 -3.22 -28.96 41.21
N ILE A 3 -3.27 -28.84 39.89
CA ILE A 3 -2.74 -29.66 38.75
C ILE A 3 -1.98 -28.70 37.78
N LEU A 4 -0.86 -28.96 37.08
CA LEU A 4 -0.05 -30.14 36.69
C LEU A 4 -0.50 -30.98 35.47
N PHE A 5 -0.19 -30.55 34.24
CA PHE A 5 -0.11 -31.44 33.06
C PHE A 5 1.19 -31.25 32.28
N HIS A 6 1.88 -32.36 31.99
CA HIS A 6 2.88 -32.49 30.92
C HIS A 6 2.25 -33.32 29.79
N ALA A 7 2.69 -33.09 28.56
CA ALA A 7 2.51 -34.03 27.45
C ALA A 7 3.84 -34.16 26.70
N LEU A 8 4.42 -35.35 26.70
CA LEU A 8 5.56 -35.68 25.84
C LEU A 8 5.05 -36.15 24.48
N ALA A 9 5.78 -35.84 23.42
CA ALA A 9 5.71 -36.56 22.15
C ALA A 9 7.14 -36.85 21.67
N LEU A 10 7.45 -38.12 21.38
CA LEU A 10 8.71 -38.53 20.76
C LEU A 10 8.60 -38.40 19.23
N PRO A 11 9.73 -38.17 18.51
CA PRO A 11 9.73 -38.20 17.06
C PRO A 11 9.63 -39.64 16.55
N LEU A 12 8.68 -39.92 15.65
CA LEU A 12 8.72 -41.11 14.80
C LEU A 12 9.35 -40.73 13.45
N ALA A 13 10.52 -41.30 13.16
CA ALA A 13 11.13 -41.21 11.84
C ALA A 13 10.56 -42.34 10.95
N PHE A 14 9.81 -41.99 9.91
CA PHE A 14 9.42 -42.94 8.87
C PHE A 14 10.34 -42.82 7.67
N HIS A 15 11.13 -43.87 7.40
CA HIS A 15 11.69 -44.09 6.08
C HIS A 15 10.56 -44.44 5.12
N PHE A 16 10.54 -43.82 3.94
CA PHE A 16 9.84 -44.36 2.78
C PHE A 16 10.81 -44.52 1.62
N LEU A 17 10.74 -45.68 0.96
CA LEU A 17 11.63 -46.07 -0.12
C LEU A 17 11.28 -45.34 -1.43
N SER A 18 12.31 -45.19 -2.27
CA SER A 18 12.12 -44.83 -3.68
C SER A 18 11.28 -45.89 -4.41
N LEU A 19 10.24 -45.45 -5.11
CA LEU A 19 9.67 -46.15 -6.27
C LEU A 19 9.54 -45.18 -7.44
N ALA A 20 10.61 -45.05 -8.22
CA ALA A 20 10.53 -44.44 -9.54
C ALA A 20 9.67 -45.32 -10.47
N HIS A 21 8.52 -44.79 -10.91
CA HIS A 21 7.73 -45.37 -11.99
C HIS A 21 7.96 -44.58 -13.27
N ALA A 22 8.45 -45.26 -14.31
CA ALA A 22 8.65 -44.66 -15.62
C ALA A 22 7.30 -44.43 -16.33
N ILE A 23 7.14 -43.26 -16.96
CA ILE A 23 6.03 -42.97 -17.87
C ILE A 23 6.55 -43.14 -19.30
N PRO A 24 5.95 -44.02 -20.13
CA PRO A 24 6.41 -44.24 -21.51
C PRO A 24 5.88 -43.16 -22.47
N SER A 25 6.75 -42.71 -23.38
CA SER A 25 6.38 -41.86 -24.52
C SER A 25 5.69 -42.66 -25.63
N PRO A 26 4.77 -42.06 -26.39
CA PRO A 26 4.45 -42.45 -27.76
C PRO A 26 5.27 -41.61 -28.77
N GLU A 27 5.87 -42.24 -29.77
CA GLU A 27 6.51 -41.55 -30.90
C GLU A 27 5.50 -41.17 -32.00
N ALA A 28 5.97 -40.40 -32.98
CA ALA A 28 5.15 -39.83 -34.05
C ALA A 28 4.75 -40.84 -35.15
N ALA A 29 3.65 -40.54 -35.85
CA ALA A 29 3.31 -41.19 -37.13
C ALA A 29 2.74 -40.17 -38.14
N HIS A 30 3.51 -39.97 -39.22
CA HIS A 30 3.17 -39.45 -40.56
C HIS A 30 2.22 -38.25 -40.76
N GLY A 31 2.64 -37.35 -41.65
CA GLY A 31 1.76 -36.39 -42.33
C GLY A 31 1.34 -36.86 -43.73
N GLY A 32 0.38 -36.17 -44.33
CA GLY A 32 -0.03 -36.35 -45.72
C GLY A 32 -0.64 -35.06 -46.25
N SER A 33 -0.20 -34.62 -47.42
CA SER A 33 -0.70 -33.41 -48.09
C SER A 33 -1.81 -33.74 -49.09
N ALA A 34 -2.86 -32.92 -49.11
CA ALA A 34 -3.91 -32.94 -50.13
C ALA A 34 -4.40 -31.50 -50.39
N GLN A 35 -4.89 -31.26 -51.61
CA GLN A 35 -5.23 -29.92 -52.10
C GLN A 35 -6.64 -29.48 -51.71
N ALA A 36 -6.87 -28.18 -51.72
CA ALA A 36 -8.20 -27.61 -51.54
C ALA A 36 -9.16 -28.01 -52.67
N THR A 37 -10.41 -28.31 -52.32
CA THR A 37 -11.55 -28.36 -53.25
C THR A 37 -12.64 -27.45 -52.71
N ASN A 38 -13.31 -26.73 -53.62
CA ASN A 38 -14.25 -25.66 -53.28
C ASN A 38 -15.69 -26.19 -53.44
N THR A 39 -16.44 -26.30 -52.35
CA THR A 39 -17.86 -26.70 -52.35
C THR A 39 -18.65 -25.86 -51.36
N THR A 40 -19.96 -25.71 -51.64
CA THR A 40 -20.83 -24.64 -51.14
C THR A 40 -21.35 -24.82 -49.72
N ASP A 41 -21.90 -23.73 -49.17
CA ASP A 41 -22.57 -23.65 -47.87
C ASP A 41 -23.49 -24.85 -47.56
N ASP A 42 -23.29 -25.44 -46.38
CA ASP A 42 -24.35 -26.09 -45.60
C ASP A 42 -24.17 -25.70 -44.12
N ALA A 43 -25.25 -25.73 -43.35
CA ALA A 43 -25.40 -24.91 -42.16
C ALA A 43 -24.57 -25.41 -40.95
N MET A 44 -23.36 -24.88 -40.78
CA MET A 44 -22.62 -24.98 -39.52
C MET A 44 -23.44 -24.39 -38.37
N THR A 45 -23.86 -25.21 -37.42
CA THR A 45 -24.54 -24.76 -36.20
C THR A 45 -23.62 -23.86 -35.39
N ILE A 46 -23.87 -22.54 -35.45
CA ILE A 46 -23.11 -21.55 -34.70
C ILE A 46 -23.48 -21.66 -33.22
N THR A 47 -22.64 -22.35 -32.44
CA THR A 47 -22.67 -22.26 -30.98
C THR A 47 -22.58 -20.78 -30.59
N PRO A 48 -23.55 -20.21 -29.85
CA PRO A 48 -23.68 -18.78 -29.71
C PRO A 48 -22.48 -18.19 -28.94
N ARG A 49 -21.63 -17.47 -29.67
CA ARG A 49 -20.56 -16.63 -29.14
C ARG A 49 -21.20 -15.60 -28.20
N GLN A 50 -20.96 -15.67 -26.89
CA GLN A 50 -21.51 -14.69 -25.95
C GLN A 50 -21.03 -13.29 -26.34
N SER A 51 -21.96 -12.48 -26.84
CA SER A 51 -21.71 -11.15 -27.43
C SER A 51 -22.28 -10.00 -26.59
N SER A 52 -23.11 -10.32 -25.60
CA SER A 52 -23.55 -9.39 -24.54
C SER A 52 -22.64 -9.51 -23.32
N CYS A 53 -22.11 -8.39 -22.87
CA CYS A 53 -21.48 -8.26 -21.56
C CYS A 53 -22.53 -8.37 -20.42
N LEU A 54 -22.07 -8.66 -19.21
CA LEU A 54 -22.89 -8.73 -18.01
C LEU A 54 -23.18 -7.31 -17.50
N SER A 55 -24.44 -6.89 -17.64
CA SER A 55 -24.94 -5.56 -17.23
C SER A 55 -25.62 -5.52 -15.86
N THR A 56 -25.88 -6.68 -15.25
CA THR A 56 -26.42 -6.86 -13.90
C THR A 56 -25.98 -8.22 -13.34
N GLY A 57 -25.89 -8.37 -12.02
CA GLY A 57 -25.58 -9.65 -11.37
C GLY A 57 -24.93 -9.49 -10.00
N THR A 58 -24.41 -10.58 -9.46
CA THR A 58 -23.59 -10.64 -8.24
C THR A 58 -22.43 -11.62 -8.42
N GLN A 59 -21.64 -11.89 -7.37
CA GLN A 59 -20.62 -12.93 -7.39
C GLN A 59 -21.16 -14.30 -7.80
N SER A 60 -22.41 -14.65 -7.46
CA SER A 60 -22.98 -15.96 -7.81
C SER A 60 -23.20 -16.10 -9.31
N THR A 61 -23.54 -15.01 -10.00
CA THR A 61 -23.66 -14.98 -11.46
C THR A 61 -22.32 -15.24 -12.13
N ILE A 62 -21.26 -14.58 -11.65
CA ILE A 62 -19.90 -14.72 -12.18
C ILE A 62 -19.34 -16.12 -11.89
N ASN A 63 -19.46 -16.60 -10.64
CA ASN A 63 -18.95 -17.90 -10.22
C ASN A 63 -19.66 -19.06 -10.93
N ALA A 64 -20.96 -18.92 -11.23
CA ALA A 64 -21.69 -19.89 -12.05
C ALA A 64 -21.15 -19.95 -13.49
N LEU A 65 -20.87 -18.80 -14.11
CA LEU A 65 -20.29 -18.74 -15.45
C LEU A 65 -18.90 -19.42 -15.48
N PHE A 66 -17.99 -19.08 -14.58
CA PHE A 66 -16.69 -19.76 -14.49
C PHE A 66 -16.81 -21.27 -14.23
N SER A 67 -17.68 -21.68 -13.31
CA SER A 67 -17.92 -23.11 -13.01
C SER A 67 -18.46 -23.87 -14.22
N SER A 68 -19.34 -23.25 -15.01
CA SER A 68 -19.97 -23.88 -16.18
C SER A 68 -19.09 -23.92 -17.43
N GLY A 69 -18.27 -22.89 -17.66
CA GLY A 69 -17.43 -22.80 -18.86
C GLY A 69 -16.06 -23.47 -18.73
N GLY A 70 -15.53 -23.60 -17.50
CA GLY A 70 -14.23 -24.21 -17.26
C GLY A 70 -13.06 -23.38 -17.81
N ALA A 71 -12.00 -24.04 -18.28
CA ALA A 71 -10.74 -23.40 -18.64
C ALA A 71 -10.88 -22.40 -19.80
N ASN A 72 -10.15 -21.28 -19.73
CA ASN A 72 -10.17 -20.17 -20.70
C ASN A 72 -11.51 -19.42 -20.86
N THR A 73 -12.50 -19.65 -19.98
CA THR A 73 -13.79 -18.93 -20.00
C THR A 73 -13.59 -17.43 -19.80
N ILE A 74 -14.19 -16.60 -20.66
CA ILE A 74 -14.22 -15.14 -20.52
C ILE A 74 -15.60 -14.69 -20.04
N VAL A 75 -15.69 -14.16 -18.83
CA VAL A 75 -16.86 -13.47 -18.27
C VAL A 75 -16.66 -11.97 -18.45
N SER A 76 -17.29 -11.41 -19.49
CA SER A 76 -17.17 -9.98 -19.79
C SER A 76 -18.25 -9.17 -19.08
N LEU A 77 -17.87 -8.12 -18.35
CA LEU A 77 -18.73 -7.16 -17.66
C LEU A 77 -18.93 -5.91 -18.53
N CYS A 78 -20.09 -5.24 -18.45
CA CYS A 78 -20.33 -4.04 -19.27
C CYS A 78 -19.61 -2.79 -18.72
N PRO A 79 -19.19 -1.84 -19.58
CA PRO A 79 -18.65 -0.55 -19.13
C PRO A 79 -19.62 0.15 -18.16
N GLY A 80 -19.10 0.69 -17.06
CA GLY A 80 -19.84 1.39 -16.02
C GLY A 80 -20.77 0.54 -15.14
N VAL A 81 -20.87 -0.79 -15.34
CA VAL A 81 -21.68 -1.64 -14.45
C VAL A 81 -21.09 -1.67 -13.04
N THR A 82 -21.95 -1.78 -12.02
CA THR A 82 -21.53 -2.15 -10.66
C THR A 82 -22.16 -3.49 -10.28
N ILE A 83 -21.32 -4.46 -9.93
CA ILE A 83 -21.70 -5.80 -9.47
C ILE A 83 -21.56 -5.84 -7.94
N PRO A 84 -22.65 -5.78 -7.17
CA PRO A 84 -22.60 -5.92 -5.71
C PRO A 84 -22.19 -7.35 -5.31
N ILE A 85 -21.33 -7.49 -4.29
CA ILE A 85 -20.90 -8.79 -3.78
C ILE A 85 -21.00 -8.93 -2.25
N THR A 86 -21.31 -10.16 -1.82
CA THR A 86 -21.40 -10.61 -0.41
C THR A 86 -20.60 -11.89 -0.13
N ALA A 87 -19.94 -12.43 -1.15
CA ALA A 87 -18.95 -13.51 -1.08
C ALA A 87 -17.91 -13.27 -2.21
N PRO A 88 -16.74 -13.92 -2.20
CA PRO A 88 -15.74 -13.72 -3.25
C PRO A 88 -16.22 -14.16 -4.64
N VAL A 89 -15.72 -13.48 -5.68
CA VAL A 89 -15.60 -14.06 -7.01
C VAL A 89 -14.44 -15.06 -7.01
N VAL A 90 -14.61 -16.23 -7.60
CA VAL A 90 -13.63 -17.33 -7.54
C VAL A 90 -13.36 -17.89 -8.94
N PHE A 91 -12.09 -17.93 -9.33
CA PHE A 91 -11.66 -18.66 -10.52
C PHE A 91 -11.60 -20.17 -10.23
N THR A 92 -12.15 -20.96 -11.15
CA THR A 92 -12.36 -22.41 -10.99
C THR A 92 -11.50 -23.26 -11.91
N ALA A 93 -10.91 -22.67 -12.95
CA ALA A 93 -10.06 -23.38 -13.92
C ALA A 93 -8.98 -22.46 -14.54
N PRO A 94 -7.88 -23.02 -15.09
CA PRO A 94 -6.82 -22.22 -15.71
C PRO A 94 -7.28 -21.36 -16.91
N GLY A 95 -6.57 -20.26 -17.15
CA GLY A 95 -6.77 -19.38 -18.32
C GLY A 95 -8.02 -18.49 -18.31
N GLN A 96 -8.94 -18.71 -17.35
CA GLN A 96 -10.18 -17.95 -17.18
C GLN A 96 -9.97 -16.44 -17.06
N GLU A 97 -10.98 -15.66 -17.42
CA GLU A 97 -10.92 -14.20 -17.44
C GLU A 97 -12.23 -13.58 -16.97
N LEU A 98 -12.17 -12.70 -15.98
CA LEU A 98 -13.16 -11.66 -15.74
C LEU A 98 -12.66 -10.40 -16.44
N SER A 99 -13.46 -9.69 -17.25
CA SER A 99 -12.97 -8.45 -17.90
C SER A 99 -14.03 -7.42 -18.25
N THR A 100 -13.74 -6.13 -18.22
CA THR A 100 -14.67 -5.13 -18.79
C THR A 100 -14.62 -5.16 -20.32
N GLN A 101 -15.79 -5.26 -20.97
CA GLN A 101 -15.91 -5.27 -22.42
C GLN A 101 -15.26 -4.03 -23.05
N GLY A 102 -14.43 -4.24 -24.08
CA GLY A 102 -13.68 -3.17 -24.74
C GLY A 102 -12.41 -2.72 -24.01
N TYR A 103 -12.14 -3.23 -22.80
CA TYR A 103 -10.94 -2.95 -22.00
C TYR A 103 -10.67 -1.43 -21.75
N PRO A 104 -11.66 -0.64 -21.32
CA PRO A 104 -11.43 0.78 -21.00
C PRO A 104 -10.36 0.97 -19.91
N THR A 105 -9.61 2.06 -19.99
CA THR A 105 -8.52 2.39 -19.04
C THR A 105 -8.88 3.52 -18.07
N ASP A 106 -10.08 4.08 -18.19
CA ASP A 106 -10.59 5.23 -17.42
C ASP A 106 -11.61 4.79 -16.35
N SER A 107 -12.53 5.69 -15.95
CA SER A 107 -13.59 5.42 -14.98
C SER A 107 -14.78 4.62 -15.52
N SER A 108 -14.85 4.35 -16.83
CA SER A 108 -15.89 3.50 -17.44
C SER A 108 -15.65 1.99 -17.26
N ARG A 109 -14.62 1.59 -16.51
CA ARG A 109 -14.40 0.19 -16.09
C ARG A 109 -15.53 -0.32 -15.20
N ALA A 110 -15.93 -1.58 -15.38
CA ALA A 110 -16.90 -2.27 -14.52
C ALA A 110 -16.38 -2.36 -13.08
N THR A 111 -17.26 -2.19 -12.08
CA THR A 111 -16.92 -2.21 -10.65
C THR A 111 -17.48 -3.46 -9.97
N ILE A 112 -16.69 -4.11 -9.13
CA ILE A 112 -17.10 -5.12 -8.14
C ILE A 112 -17.17 -4.41 -6.79
N LEU A 113 -18.32 -4.43 -6.10
CA LEU A 113 -18.56 -3.61 -4.90
C LEU A 113 -18.97 -4.47 -3.69
N ILE A 114 -18.13 -4.53 -2.65
CA ILE A 114 -18.47 -5.21 -1.39
C ILE A 114 -19.67 -4.49 -0.75
N GLN A 115 -20.70 -5.26 -0.38
CA GLN A 115 -21.91 -4.71 0.24
C GLN A 115 -21.81 -4.60 1.77
N PRO A 116 -22.50 -3.62 2.39
CA PRO A 116 -22.63 -3.54 3.83
C PRO A 116 -23.14 -4.83 4.49
N GLY A 117 -22.56 -5.18 5.64
CA GLY A 117 -22.86 -6.44 6.36
C GLY A 117 -22.18 -7.69 5.77
N SER A 118 -21.37 -7.55 4.73
CA SER A 118 -20.49 -8.61 4.21
C SER A 118 -19.28 -8.84 5.12
N THR A 119 -18.83 -10.09 5.26
CA THR A 119 -17.57 -10.44 5.96
C THR A 119 -16.44 -10.75 4.96
N VAL A 120 -16.54 -10.26 3.73
CA VAL A 120 -15.57 -10.54 2.65
C VAL A 120 -14.35 -9.63 2.79
N THR A 121 -13.18 -10.25 2.94
CA THR A 121 -11.87 -9.58 2.93
C THR A 121 -11.21 -9.59 1.55
N SER A 122 -11.54 -10.58 0.70
CA SER A 122 -11.05 -10.70 -0.69
C SER A 122 -12.22 -10.75 -1.66
N ALA A 123 -12.38 -9.71 -2.46
CA ALA A 123 -13.47 -9.59 -3.44
C ALA A 123 -13.34 -10.60 -4.59
N ILE A 124 -12.11 -10.94 -4.96
CA ILE A 124 -11.79 -11.87 -6.06
C ILE A 124 -10.61 -12.76 -5.63
N ARG A 125 -10.69 -14.07 -5.89
CA ARG A 125 -9.70 -15.09 -5.53
C ARG A 125 -9.29 -15.95 -6.74
N GLY A 126 -8.00 -16.03 -7.02
CA GLY A 126 -7.38 -16.85 -8.09
C GLY A 126 -6.81 -18.20 -7.64
N ASN A 127 -6.91 -18.52 -6.34
CA ASN A 127 -6.16 -19.58 -5.67
C ASN A 127 -6.15 -20.92 -6.43
N TRP A 128 -4.95 -21.50 -6.55
CA TRP A 128 -4.66 -22.77 -7.22
C TRP A 128 -4.91 -22.81 -8.74
N GLN A 129 -5.15 -21.66 -9.39
CA GLN A 129 -5.29 -21.56 -10.85
C GLN A 129 -4.04 -20.96 -11.52
N ASN A 130 -3.80 -21.36 -12.77
CA ASN A 130 -2.73 -20.81 -13.62
C ASN A 130 -3.32 -20.01 -14.78
N ASN A 131 -2.61 -18.98 -15.25
CA ASN A 131 -2.97 -18.12 -16.39
C ASN A 131 -4.31 -17.35 -16.30
N VAL A 132 -4.95 -17.24 -15.12
CA VAL A 132 -6.26 -16.55 -15.01
C VAL A 132 -6.13 -15.02 -15.06
N LYS A 133 -7.24 -14.29 -15.18
CA LYS A 133 -7.29 -12.85 -15.52
C LYS A 133 -8.53 -12.15 -14.93
N VAL A 134 -8.40 -10.88 -14.57
CA VAL A 134 -9.38 -9.91 -14.03
C VAL A 134 -9.30 -8.56 -14.81
N LEU A 135 -9.19 -8.55 -16.14
CA LEU A 135 -8.75 -7.37 -16.93
C LEU A 135 -9.68 -6.14 -16.85
N ASN A 136 -9.09 -4.96 -16.59
CA ASN A 136 -9.73 -3.65 -16.77
C ASN A 136 -11.01 -3.48 -15.91
N ILE A 137 -11.00 -3.99 -14.68
CA ILE A 137 -12.10 -3.90 -13.72
C ILE A 137 -11.77 -2.86 -12.63
N GLN A 138 -12.72 -2.55 -11.76
CA GLN A 138 -12.57 -1.83 -10.50
C GLN A 138 -13.12 -2.71 -9.38
N VAL A 139 -12.56 -2.63 -8.17
CA VAL A 139 -12.88 -3.50 -7.04
C VAL A 139 -12.89 -2.65 -5.78
N ASP A 140 -14.07 -2.40 -5.23
CA ASP A 140 -14.25 -1.54 -4.07
C ASP A 140 -14.64 -2.34 -2.82
N GLY A 141 -13.77 -2.26 -1.82
CA GLY A 141 -13.99 -2.83 -0.49
C GLY A 141 -15.01 -2.06 0.35
N ASN A 142 -15.39 -0.84 -0.04
CA ASN A 142 -16.50 -0.07 0.55
C ASN A 142 -16.40 0.12 2.08
N GLN A 143 -15.19 0.13 2.65
CA GLN A 143 -14.97 0.12 4.11
C GLN A 143 -15.80 1.16 4.91
N PRO A 144 -15.99 2.41 4.45
CA PRO A 144 -16.79 3.39 5.18
C PRO A 144 -18.25 2.96 5.45
N ASN A 145 -18.80 2.04 4.64
CA ASN A 145 -20.16 1.52 4.78
C ASN A 145 -20.19 0.02 5.14
N ALA A 146 -19.14 -0.74 4.80
CA ALA A 146 -19.05 -2.17 5.03
C ALA A 146 -18.44 -2.55 6.39
N GLY A 147 -17.62 -1.69 6.98
CA GLY A 147 -16.89 -1.95 8.22
C GLY A 147 -15.49 -2.54 7.99
N TYR A 148 -14.76 -2.71 9.08
CA TYR A 148 -13.38 -3.21 9.09
C TYR A 148 -13.34 -4.68 9.53
N PHE A 149 -12.67 -5.53 8.74
CA PHE A 149 -12.45 -6.94 9.03
C PHE A 149 -10.99 -7.31 8.71
N GLY A 150 -10.33 -8.04 9.62
CA GLY A 150 -8.97 -8.55 9.40
C GLY A 150 -8.96 -9.76 8.45
N GLY A 151 -8.05 -9.75 7.48
CA GLY A 151 -7.85 -10.81 6.50
C GLY A 151 -6.96 -10.36 5.33
N ASP A 152 -6.74 -11.28 4.40
CA ASP A 152 -5.51 -11.35 3.58
C ASP A 152 -5.26 -10.16 2.63
N ALA A 153 -6.10 -10.01 1.60
CA ALA A 153 -5.96 -9.00 0.55
C ALA A 153 -7.28 -8.84 -0.21
N LEU A 154 -7.56 -7.65 -0.76
CA LEU A 154 -8.81 -7.40 -1.52
C LEU A 154 -8.82 -8.17 -2.86
N LEU A 155 -7.65 -8.38 -3.46
CA LEU A 155 -7.43 -9.27 -4.61
C LEU A 155 -6.36 -10.31 -4.25
N GLU A 156 -6.76 -11.56 -4.09
CA GLU A 156 -5.90 -12.68 -3.70
C GLU A 156 -5.54 -13.51 -4.94
N MET A 157 -4.30 -13.44 -5.43
CA MET A 157 -3.91 -14.09 -6.69
C MET A 157 -2.77 -15.07 -6.53
N ALA A 158 -3.11 -16.35 -6.58
CA ALA A 158 -2.39 -17.23 -7.49
C ALA A 158 -2.77 -16.83 -8.92
N CYS A 159 -1.88 -16.09 -9.59
CA CYS A 159 -1.89 -15.76 -11.02
C CYS A 159 -3.07 -14.96 -11.64
N GLY A 160 -2.95 -13.63 -11.87
CA GLY A 160 -3.70 -13.02 -12.98
C GLY A 160 -3.78 -11.48 -13.17
N ARG A 161 -4.14 -11.04 -14.41
CA ARG A 161 -4.25 -9.63 -14.83
C ARG A 161 -5.70 -9.12 -14.89
N MET A 162 -6.21 -8.04 -14.31
CA MET A 162 -5.82 -7.16 -13.20
C MET A 162 -6.87 -6.01 -13.14
N GLY A 163 -7.28 -5.55 -11.95
CA GLY A 163 -8.26 -4.46 -11.78
C GLY A 163 -7.79 -3.30 -10.88
N SER A 164 -8.50 -2.18 -10.94
CA SER A 164 -8.48 -1.10 -9.92
C SER A 164 -9.02 -1.63 -8.58
N ILE A 165 -8.48 -1.14 -7.46
CA ILE A 165 -8.64 -1.72 -6.11
C ILE A 165 -8.71 -0.58 -5.10
N THR A 166 -9.85 -0.39 -4.44
CA THR A 166 -10.07 0.63 -3.40
C THR A 166 -10.40 -0.02 -2.06
N GLY A 167 -9.72 0.40 -1.00
CA GLY A 167 -10.10 0.01 0.36
C GLY A 167 -9.67 -1.40 0.82
N ALA A 168 -8.49 -1.88 0.42
CA ALA A 168 -7.87 -3.06 1.04
C ALA A 168 -7.16 -2.71 2.36
N THR A 169 -7.22 -3.61 3.35
CA THR A 169 -6.64 -3.47 4.70
C THR A 169 -5.14 -3.80 4.73
N ASP A 170 -4.76 -4.99 4.28
CA ASP A 170 -3.37 -5.46 4.27
C ASP A 170 -2.71 -5.18 2.91
N GLY A 171 -2.77 -6.14 1.99
CA GLY A 171 -2.38 -5.92 0.59
C GLY A 171 -3.57 -5.48 -0.27
N GLY A 172 -3.37 -4.48 -1.13
CA GLY A 172 -4.21 -4.26 -2.31
C GLY A 172 -4.23 -5.52 -3.17
N ILE A 173 -3.04 -6.07 -3.45
CA ILE A 173 -2.81 -7.36 -4.10
C ILE A 173 -1.71 -8.11 -3.37
N VAL A 174 -1.90 -9.41 -3.16
CA VAL A 174 -0.82 -10.34 -2.83
C VAL A 174 -0.66 -11.36 -3.96
N ILE A 175 0.58 -11.52 -4.43
CA ILE A 175 0.98 -12.44 -5.50
C ILE A 175 1.70 -13.61 -4.83
N PHE A 176 0.98 -14.70 -4.56
CA PHE A 176 1.54 -15.85 -3.85
C PHE A 176 2.34 -16.76 -4.78
N GLY A 177 3.60 -16.40 -5.06
CA GLY A 177 4.58 -17.25 -5.74
C GLY A 177 4.06 -17.91 -7.02
N SER A 178 3.49 -17.11 -7.92
CA SER A 178 2.73 -17.61 -9.07
C SER A 178 3.47 -17.38 -10.40
N PRO A 179 4.05 -18.41 -11.05
CA PRO A 179 4.71 -18.28 -12.34
C PRO A 179 3.78 -17.82 -13.47
N GLY A 180 4.34 -17.22 -14.52
CA GLY A 180 3.62 -16.72 -15.71
C GLY A 180 2.59 -15.60 -15.45
N SER A 181 2.55 -15.10 -14.21
CA SER A 181 1.47 -14.25 -13.72
C SER A 181 1.71 -12.79 -14.04
N HIS A 182 0.78 -12.18 -14.75
CA HIS A 182 0.91 -10.79 -15.15
C HIS A 182 -0.13 -9.93 -14.41
N ILE A 183 0.21 -8.68 -14.07
CA ILE A 183 -0.56 -7.74 -13.25
C ILE A 183 -0.40 -6.36 -13.93
N LEU A 184 -1.30 -5.98 -14.86
CA LEU A 184 -1.10 -4.82 -15.76
C LEU A 184 -2.25 -3.79 -15.82
N ARG A 185 -1.91 -2.49 -15.82
CA ARG A 185 -2.79 -1.31 -16.09
C ARG A 185 -3.95 -1.02 -15.12
N ASN A 186 -3.62 -0.60 -13.89
CA ASN A 186 -4.59 -0.53 -12.77
C ASN A 186 -4.50 0.74 -11.95
N THR A 187 -5.36 0.81 -10.93
CA THR A 187 -5.47 1.93 -10.02
C THR A 187 -5.70 1.37 -8.62
N ILE A 188 -4.63 1.16 -7.86
CA ILE A 188 -4.74 0.75 -6.44
C ILE A 188 -4.79 2.04 -5.62
N THR A 189 -5.78 2.18 -4.76
CA THR A 189 -5.95 3.37 -3.91
C THR A 189 -6.27 2.95 -2.48
N SER A 190 -5.54 3.56 -1.53
CA SER A 190 -5.72 3.33 -0.09
C SER A 190 -7.12 3.75 0.41
N SER A 191 -7.59 3.09 1.47
CA SER A 191 -8.94 3.34 2.04
C SER A 191 -9.05 4.78 2.55
N SER A 192 -10.13 5.49 2.23
CA SER A 192 -10.39 6.86 2.75
C SER A 192 -10.55 6.94 4.28
N SER A 193 -10.53 5.80 4.96
CA SER A 193 -10.67 5.63 6.40
C SER A 193 -9.36 5.25 7.13
N GLY A 194 -8.24 5.05 6.42
CA GLY A 194 -6.95 4.80 7.08
C GLY A 194 -5.92 3.97 6.29
N LEU A 195 -4.99 3.42 7.07
CA LEU A 195 -3.79 2.66 6.67
C LEU A 195 -4.06 1.53 5.67
N GLN A 196 -3.23 1.45 4.62
CA GLN A 196 -3.03 0.25 3.81
C GLN A 196 -1.56 -0.17 3.91
N PHE A 197 -1.29 -1.45 4.19
CA PHE A 197 0.09 -1.93 4.36
C PHE A 197 0.82 -2.09 3.02
N GLY A 198 0.21 -2.73 2.02
CA GLY A 198 0.83 -3.01 0.73
C GLY A 198 -0.04 -2.58 -0.46
N GLY A 199 0.58 -2.06 -1.52
CA GLY A 199 -0.06 -1.92 -2.83
C GLY A 199 -0.07 -3.25 -3.59
N ILE A 200 1.10 -3.75 -3.97
CA ILE A 200 1.31 -5.06 -4.62
C ILE A 200 2.45 -5.82 -3.92
N ASN A 201 2.15 -6.97 -3.34
CA ASN A 201 3.11 -7.74 -2.55
C ASN A 201 3.58 -8.98 -3.30
N MET A 202 4.90 -9.17 -3.39
CA MET A 202 5.61 -10.31 -3.99
C MET A 202 6.64 -10.86 -3.00
N VAL A 203 6.20 -11.05 -1.75
CA VAL A 203 7.05 -11.28 -0.58
C VAL A 203 7.03 -12.74 -0.14
N ASP A 204 5.89 -13.43 -0.28
CA ASP A 204 5.67 -14.77 0.26
C ASP A 204 6.48 -15.84 -0.49
N PRO A 205 7.14 -16.79 0.22
CA PRO A 205 7.83 -17.93 -0.38
C PRO A 205 6.87 -19.07 -0.77
N THR A 206 5.59 -18.75 -1.02
CA THR A 206 4.59 -19.72 -1.50
C THR A 206 5.06 -20.33 -2.83
N TRP A 207 4.73 -21.59 -3.06
CA TRP A 207 5.21 -22.37 -4.22
C TRP A 207 6.75 -22.32 -4.36
N SER A 208 7.43 -22.47 -3.22
CA SER A 208 8.88 -22.38 -3.05
C SER A 208 9.50 -21.03 -3.46
N GLY A 209 8.70 -19.96 -3.48
CA GLY A 209 9.13 -18.61 -3.87
C GLY A 209 9.33 -18.43 -5.37
N ASN A 210 8.66 -19.21 -6.22
CA ASN A 210 8.84 -19.13 -7.68
C ASN A 210 7.94 -18.08 -8.35
N TYR A 211 8.53 -16.99 -8.82
CA TYR A 211 7.88 -15.89 -9.56
C TYR A 211 8.31 -15.85 -11.04
N SER A 212 8.76 -16.97 -11.61
CA SER A 212 9.26 -17.03 -12.99
C SER A 212 8.19 -16.69 -14.03
N GLY A 213 8.45 -15.69 -14.87
CA GLY A 213 7.51 -15.17 -15.86
C GLY A 213 6.50 -14.17 -15.30
N VAL A 214 6.70 -13.63 -14.09
CA VAL A 214 5.81 -12.62 -13.52
C VAL A 214 6.02 -11.25 -14.20
N VAL A 215 4.94 -10.48 -14.42
CA VAL A 215 5.03 -9.11 -14.97
C VAL A 215 4.06 -8.16 -14.27
N VAL A 216 4.55 -7.25 -13.42
CA VAL A 216 3.79 -6.19 -12.75
C VAL A 216 4.06 -4.85 -13.45
N SER A 217 3.19 -4.38 -14.35
CA SER A 217 3.54 -3.23 -15.20
C SER A 217 2.40 -2.26 -15.55
N SER A 218 2.74 -0.97 -15.67
CA SER A 218 1.81 0.13 -15.96
C SER A 218 0.69 0.31 -14.91
N ASN A 219 0.90 -0.11 -13.66
CA ASN A 219 -0.07 0.07 -12.59
C ASN A 219 0.09 1.43 -11.92
N THR A 220 -1.00 2.16 -11.70
CA THR A 220 -1.05 3.33 -10.81
C THR A 220 -1.33 2.89 -9.38
N ILE A 221 -0.56 3.40 -8.42
CA ILE A 221 -0.68 3.10 -6.99
C ILE A 221 -0.71 4.44 -6.24
N THR A 222 -1.83 4.72 -5.56
CA THR A 222 -2.20 6.06 -5.08
C THR A 222 -2.46 6.07 -3.57
N GLY A 223 -1.64 6.82 -2.83
CA GLY A 223 -1.98 7.25 -1.46
C GLY A 223 -2.95 8.43 -1.51
N GLY A 224 -4.22 8.24 -1.15
CA GLY A 224 -5.23 9.31 -1.24
C GLY A 224 -5.10 10.36 -0.12
N PRO A 225 -5.72 11.55 -0.28
CA PRO A 225 -5.84 12.51 0.83
C PRO A 225 -6.60 11.88 2.00
N GLY A 226 -6.03 11.95 3.21
CA GLY A 226 -6.61 11.26 4.38
C GLY A 226 -6.39 9.74 4.40
N SER A 227 -5.57 9.21 3.50
CA SER A 227 -5.18 7.79 3.47
C SER A 227 -3.69 7.62 3.16
N PHE A 228 -3.20 6.38 3.17
CA PHE A 228 -1.78 6.07 3.11
C PHE A 228 -1.53 4.65 2.62
N ILE A 229 -0.49 4.45 1.80
CA ILE A 229 0.08 3.14 1.45
C ILE A 229 1.49 3.05 2.04
N ASN A 230 1.73 2.09 2.93
CA ASN A 230 3.02 1.94 3.63
C ASN A 230 4.13 1.53 2.64
N LEU A 231 3.86 0.50 1.83
CA LEU A 231 4.74 -0.02 0.81
C LEU A 231 3.99 -0.19 -0.53
N GLY A 232 4.39 0.53 -1.57
CA GLY A 232 3.76 0.50 -2.89
C GLY A 232 3.90 -0.86 -3.58
N ILE A 233 5.13 -1.35 -3.77
CA ILE A 233 5.44 -2.71 -4.23
C ILE A 233 6.54 -3.31 -3.36
N GLY A 234 6.25 -4.41 -2.68
CA GLY A 234 7.24 -5.17 -1.89
C GLY A 234 7.72 -6.41 -2.65
N MET A 235 9.03 -6.55 -2.85
CA MET A 235 9.62 -7.63 -3.65
C MET A 235 10.66 -8.44 -2.87
N GLY A 236 10.38 -9.72 -2.66
CA GLY A 236 11.30 -10.66 -2.03
C GLY A 236 11.02 -10.90 -0.54
N SER A 237 11.56 -12.00 -0.06
CA SER A 237 11.21 -12.63 1.22
C SER A 237 11.59 -11.84 2.47
N GLN A 238 12.47 -10.85 2.33
CA GLN A 238 12.97 -10.06 3.47
C GLN A 238 12.24 -8.72 3.63
N VAL A 239 11.32 -8.34 2.74
CA VAL A 239 10.73 -6.98 2.73
C VAL A 239 9.57 -6.82 3.73
N TRP A 240 8.74 -7.84 3.90
CA TRP A 240 7.51 -7.77 4.70
C TRP A 240 7.76 -7.79 6.22
N SER A 241 6.69 -7.61 7.02
CA SER A 241 6.77 -7.58 8.49
C SER A 241 7.20 -8.91 9.13
N ASN A 242 6.91 -10.03 8.46
CA ASN A 242 7.41 -11.36 8.79
C ASN A 242 8.40 -11.83 7.71
N PRO A 243 9.72 -11.54 7.85
CA PRO A 243 10.70 -11.92 6.84
C PRO A 243 10.99 -13.43 6.86
N HIS A 244 11.05 -14.02 5.66
CA HIS A 244 11.21 -15.46 5.45
C HIS A 244 12.66 -15.85 5.09
N PRO A 245 13.20 -16.97 5.61
CA PRO A 245 14.56 -17.43 5.31
C PRO A 245 14.73 -18.03 3.91
N GLU A 246 13.65 -18.45 3.26
CA GLU A 246 13.62 -18.84 1.85
C GLU A 246 13.87 -17.62 0.95
N THR A 247 14.49 -17.80 -0.23
CA THR A 247 14.75 -16.69 -1.19
C THR A 247 13.79 -16.80 -2.37
N ASN A 248 13.02 -15.74 -2.65
CA ASN A 248 12.15 -15.70 -3.83
C ASN A 248 13.00 -15.64 -5.11
N PHE A 249 12.55 -16.23 -6.22
CA PHE A 249 13.36 -16.38 -7.42
C PHE A 249 12.54 -16.34 -8.71
N GLY A 250 13.25 -16.13 -9.83
CA GLY A 250 12.71 -16.26 -11.17
C GLY A 250 12.70 -14.95 -11.95
N GLN A 251 12.59 -15.07 -13.28
CA GLN A 251 12.54 -13.92 -14.17
C GLN A 251 11.24 -13.13 -13.92
N VAL A 252 11.35 -11.86 -13.54
CA VAL A 252 10.19 -11.01 -13.26
C VAL A 252 10.38 -9.59 -13.77
N THR A 253 9.33 -9.01 -14.32
CA THR A 253 9.33 -7.67 -14.91
C THR A 253 8.42 -6.73 -14.12
N VAL A 254 8.99 -5.76 -13.39
CA VAL A 254 8.24 -4.76 -12.62
C VAL A 254 8.49 -3.38 -13.21
N THR A 255 7.69 -2.96 -14.21
CA THR A 255 8.06 -1.84 -15.09
C THR A 255 6.96 -0.82 -15.33
N ASN A 256 7.31 0.44 -15.55
CA ASN A 256 6.38 1.52 -15.92
C ASN A 256 5.21 1.76 -14.93
N ASN A 257 5.30 1.27 -13.69
CA ASN A 257 4.29 1.56 -12.66
C ASN A 257 4.43 3.01 -12.18
N VAL A 258 3.33 3.64 -11.73
CA VAL A 258 3.27 5.06 -11.37
C VAL A 258 2.75 5.19 -9.95
N PHE A 259 3.52 5.85 -9.08
CA PHE A 259 3.16 6.08 -7.68
C PHE A 259 2.75 7.55 -7.49
N THR A 260 1.65 7.77 -6.77
CA THR A 260 1.12 9.12 -6.53
C THR A 260 0.60 9.30 -5.10
N GLY A 261 0.65 10.53 -4.60
CA GLY A 261 0.17 10.91 -3.28
C GLY A 261 0.93 10.21 -2.13
N ASN A 262 0.21 9.84 -1.09
CA ASN A 262 0.76 9.45 0.21
C ASN A 262 1.24 7.99 0.26
N VAL A 263 2.37 7.71 -0.42
CA VAL A 263 3.05 6.41 -0.44
C VAL A 263 4.34 6.49 0.36
N GLY A 264 4.50 5.65 1.39
CA GLY A 264 5.65 5.65 2.29
C GLY A 264 6.95 5.31 1.58
N PHE A 265 7.04 4.09 1.05
CA PHE A 265 8.08 3.64 0.12
C PHE A 265 7.44 3.07 -1.14
N SER A 266 7.84 3.49 -2.34
CA SER A 266 7.18 3.08 -3.59
C SER A 266 7.57 1.67 -4.06
N ILE A 267 8.87 1.33 -4.11
CA ILE A 267 9.32 -0.05 -4.36
C ILE A 267 10.49 -0.39 -3.43
N VAL A 268 10.39 -1.53 -2.74
CA VAL A 268 11.49 -2.09 -1.93
C VAL A 268 11.81 -3.52 -2.36
N MET A 269 13.09 -3.84 -2.54
CA MET A 269 13.56 -5.17 -2.97
C MET A 269 14.62 -5.76 -2.03
N ASN A 270 14.33 -6.92 -1.42
CA ASN A 270 15.26 -7.67 -0.58
C ASN A 270 14.84 -9.16 -0.44
N GLY A 271 15.78 -10.09 -0.60
CA GLY A 271 15.48 -11.54 -0.59
C GLY A 271 15.02 -12.06 -1.95
N TRP A 272 15.80 -11.78 -3.01
CA TRP A 272 15.54 -12.24 -4.38
C TRP A 272 16.77 -12.88 -5.06
N LEU A 273 16.53 -13.91 -5.88
CA LEU A 273 17.52 -14.69 -6.63
C LEU A 273 17.34 -14.54 -8.16
N GLY A 274 17.91 -13.45 -8.67
CA GLY A 274 18.13 -13.16 -10.09
C GLY A 274 16.87 -12.92 -10.94
N GLY A 275 17.10 -12.56 -12.21
CA GLY A 275 16.05 -12.41 -13.21
C GLY A 275 15.19 -11.14 -13.08
N LEU A 276 15.53 -10.20 -12.21
CA LEU A 276 14.78 -8.95 -12.06
C LEU A 276 14.91 -8.05 -13.29
N THR A 277 13.80 -7.47 -13.74
CA THR A 277 13.75 -6.34 -14.68
C THR A 277 12.83 -5.27 -14.10
N VAL A 278 13.40 -4.28 -13.41
CA VAL A 278 12.66 -3.28 -12.62
C VAL A 278 13.00 -1.87 -13.12
N THR A 279 12.26 -1.40 -14.13
CA THR A 279 12.62 -0.21 -14.93
C THR A 279 11.43 0.67 -15.34
N GLY A 280 11.67 1.97 -15.51
CA GLY A 280 10.67 2.93 -15.98
C GLY A 280 9.56 3.26 -14.97
N ASN A 281 9.62 2.74 -13.74
CA ASN A 281 8.65 3.07 -12.70
C ASN A 281 8.82 4.54 -12.28
N SER A 282 7.73 5.30 -12.20
CA SER A 282 7.76 6.72 -11.84
C SER A 282 7.19 6.96 -10.45
N VAL A 283 7.96 7.69 -9.63
CA VAL A 283 7.56 8.17 -8.30
C VAL A 283 7.30 9.68 -8.30
N SER A 284 7.23 10.31 -9.48
CA SER A 284 7.18 11.77 -9.65
C SER A 284 5.89 12.44 -9.18
N GLY A 285 4.88 11.67 -8.76
CA GLY A 285 3.63 12.17 -8.19
C GLY A 285 3.44 11.85 -6.71
N VAL A 286 4.42 11.19 -6.06
CA VAL A 286 4.39 10.89 -4.62
C VAL A 286 4.57 12.19 -3.83
N THR A 287 3.79 12.37 -2.77
CA THR A 287 3.89 13.53 -1.87
C THR A 287 5.31 13.56 -1.27
N THR A 288 5.93 14.74 -1.16
CA THR A 288 7.32 14.87 -0.70
C THR A 288 7.53 16.09 0.20
N PRO A 289 8.31 16.01 1.29
CA PRO A 289 8.94 14.80 1.83
C PRO A 289 7.90 13.86 2.44
N SER A 290 8.23 12.58 2.59
CA SER A 290 7.32 11.57 3.17
C SER A 290 6.86 11.90 4.61
N SER A 291 7.62 12.76 5.30
CA SER A 291 7.36 13.25 6.66
C SER A 291 6.16 14.20 6.81
N SER A 292 5.51 14.60 5.71
CA SER A 292 4.27 15.39 5.72
C SER A 292 3.00 14.55 5.91
N PHE A 293 3.04 13.24 5.62
CA PHE A 293 1.89 12.35 5.78
C PHE A 293 2.18 11.10 6.61
N ALA A 294 3.45 10.75 6.87
CA ALA A 294 3.83 9.56 7.63
C ALA A 294 5.03 9.80 8.58
N SER A 295 5.41 8.78 9.35
CA SER A 295 6.57 8.84 10.24
C SER A 295 7.32 7.52 10.35
N ALA A 296 8.64 7.56 10.22
CA ALA A 296 9.52 6.42 10.45
C ALA A 296 9.92 6.21 11.93
N SER A 297 9.26 6.82 12.93
CA SER A 297 9.70 6.65 14.32
C SER A 297 9.52 5.23 14.88
N GLY A 298 8.71 4.39 14.22
CA GLY A 298 8.60 2.95 14.45
C GLY A 298 9.60 2.07 13.69
N CYS A 299 10.48 2.65 12.87
CA CYS A 299 11.39 1.94 11.98
C CYS A 299 12.78 1.65 12.57
N GLY A 300 13.47 0.68 11.95
CA GLY A 300 14.92 0.52 12.10
C GLY A 300 15.70 1.68 11.47
N ALA A 301 16.96 1.85 11.88
CA ALA A 301 17.79 2.99 11.50
C ALA A 301 18.00 3.13 9.97
N VAL A 302 18.06 2.02 9.24
CA VAL A 302 18.24 2.03 7.76
C VAL A 302 17.00 2.60 7.07
N GLN A 303 15.81 2.17 7.48
CA GLN A 303 14.54 2.66 6.94
C GLN A 303 14.25 4.10 7.42
N GLN A 304 14.71 4.48 8.62
CA GLN A 304 14.67 5.89 9.08
C GLN A 304 15.51 6.81 8.20
N ALA A 305 16.73 6.40 7.84
CA ALA A 305 17.59 7.16 6.91
C ALA A 305 16.94 7.28 5.52
N ALA A 306 16.55 6.15 4.92
CA ALA A 306 15.86 6.13 3.63
C ALA A 306 14.59 7.00 3.62
N PHE A 307 13.80 7.01 4.70
CA PHE A 307 12.62 7.85 4.82
C PHE A 307 12.96 9.35 4.98
N ALA A 308 14.04 9.69 5.68
CA ALA A 308 14.51 11.07 5.84
C ALA A 308 15.02 11.65 4.51
N ASP A 309 15.81 10.86 3.78
CA ASP A 309 16.31 11.18 2.43
C ASP A 309 15.23 11.06 1.34
N SER A 310 13.99 10.71 1.72
CA SER A 310 12.80 10.57 0.86
C SER A 310 12.98 9.53 -0.27
N GLU A 311 13.70 8.46 0.00
CA GLU A 311 14.02 7.39 -0.94
C GLU A 311 12.80 6.52 -1.25
N GLN A 312 12.22 6.72 -2.43
CA GLN A 312 11.02 5.99 -2.85
C GLN A 312 11.32 4.65 -3.55
N LEU A 313 12.52 4.45 -4.07
CA LEU A 313 12.94 3.23 -4.77
C LEU A 313 14.21 2.70 -4.09
N VAL A 314 14.12 1.56 -3.41
CA VAL A 314 15.17 1.07 -2.51
C VAL A 314 15.44 -0.42 -2.71
N TYR A 315 16.69 -0.85 -2.66
CA TYR A 315 17.04 -2.29 -2.64
C TYR A 315 18.31 -2.58 -1.85
N TYR A 316 18.42 -3.80 -1.31
CA TYR A 316 19.64 -4.29 -0.69
C TYR A 316 20.41 -5.17 -1.69
N PRO A 317 21.55 -4.73 -2.28
CA PRO A 317 22.19 -5.44 -3.39
C PRO A 317 22.66 -6.85 -3.03
N ALA A 318 23.16 -7.08 -1.82
CA ALA A 318 23.58 -8.41 -1.38
C ALA A 318 22.40 -9.36 -1.10
N GLY A 319 21.19 -8.83 -0.89
CA GLY A 319 19.94 -9.58 -0.83
C GLY A 319 19.23 -9.72 -2.20
N VAL A 320 19.77 -9.11 -3.26
CA VAL A 320 19.23 -9.13 -4.64
C VAL A 320 20.30 -9.73 -5.56
N THR A 321 20.51 -11.03 -5.35
CA THR A 321 21.60 -11.81 -5.96
C THR A 321 21.28 -12.21 -7.41
N GLY A 322 22.25 -12.77 -8.15
CA GLY A 322 22.09 -13.15 -9.55
C GLY A 322 22.73 -14.49 -9.90
N SER A 323 21.90 -15.52 -10.09
CA SER A 323 22.30 -16.83 -10.63
C SER A 323 21.43 -17.30 -11.81
N SER A 324 20.27 -16.66 -12.03
CA SER A 324 19.27 -16.97 -13.05
C SER A 324 19.21 -15.94 -14.20
N GLY A 325 20.02 -14.89 -14.14
CA GLY A 325 20.11 -13.82 -15.13
C GLY A 325 20.58 -12.49 -14.50
N PRO A 326 21.06 -11.52 -15.29
CA PRO A 326 21.44 -10.20 -14.78
C PRO A 326 20.20 -9.44 -14.30
N ASN A 327 20.29 -8.82 -13.11
CA ASN A 327 19.23 -7.95 -12.59
C ASN A 327 19.33 -6.57 -13.27
N VAL A 328 18.30 -6.16 -14.00
CA VAL A 328 18.21 -4.86 -14.68
C VAL A 328 17.34 -3.94 -13.86
N ILE A 329 17.95 -3.03 -13.10
CA ILE A 329 17.28 -2.11 -12.16
C ILE A 329 17.51 -0.66 -12.66
N GLN A 330 16.48 0.19 -12.64
CA GLN A 330 16.62 1.60 -13.01
C GLN A 330 17.52 2.37 -12.03
N SER A 331 18.32 3.29 -12.55
CA SER A 331 19.34 4.05 -11.81
C SER A 331 18.82 4.99 -10.71
N GLN A 332 17.49 5.08 -10.53
CA GLN A 332 16.82 5.86 -9.48
C GLN A 332 16.64 5.05 -8.18
N PHE A 333 17.04 3.78 -8.14
CA PHE A 333 17.03 2.97 -6.93
C PHE A 333 18.25 3.24 -6.05
N THR A 334 18.05 3.53 -4.77
CA THR A 334 19.14 3.51 -3.78
C THR A 334 19.57 2.07 -3.49
N ALA A 335 20.87 1.84 -3.65
CA ALA A 335 21.55 0.63 -3.24
C ALA A 335 21.97 0.71 -1.76
N LEU A 336 21.24 0.05 -0.86
CA LEU A 336 21.53 0.06 0.57
C LEU A 336 22.86 -0.66 0.88
N SER A 337 23.70 -0.03 1.70
CA SER A 337 24.93 -0.64 2.22
C SER A 337 24.68 -1.71 3.29
N THR A 338 23.55 -1.62 4.00
CA THR A 338 23.20 -2.41 5.18
C THR A 338 21.87 -3.12 4.97
N ASN A 339 21.75 -4.36 5.44
CA ASN A 339 20.52 -5.15 5.32
C ASN A 339 19.38 -4.53 6.16
N ALA A 340 18.16 -4.57 5.63
CA ALA A 340 16.96 -4.12 6.34
C ALA A 340 15.71 -4.89 5.87
N SER A 341 14.90 -5.30 6.86
CA SER A 341 13.64 -6.03 6.70
C SER A 341 12.49 -5.31 7.44
N ASN A 342 11.25 -5.76 7.24
CA ASN A 342 10.04 -5.08 7.75
C ASN A 342 9.98 -3.60 7.33
N TRP A 343 9.62 -3.37 6.06
CA TRP A 343 9.41 -2.04 5.50
C TRP A 343 7.99 -1.49 5.72
N LEU A 344 7.18 -2.18 6.55
CA LEU A 344 5.88 -1.72 7.03
C LEU A 344 5.97 -0.88 8.32
N CYS A 345 7.18 -0.49 8.71
CA CYS A 345 7.49 0.07 10.02
C CYS A 345 7.06 1.52 10.24
N LEU A 346 6.43 2.19 9.26
CA LEU A 346 5.98 3.58 9.34
C LEU A 346 4.77 3.81 10.28
N THR A 347 4.45 2.85 11.15
CA THR A 347 3.21 2.75 11.94
C THR A 347 3.19 3.51 13.26
N ASN A 348 4.19 4.35 13.55
CA ASN A 348 4.26 5.13 14.79
C ASN A 348 4.69 6.59 14.55
N PRO A 349 3.85 7.60 14.88
CA PRO A 349 2.40 7.47 15.07
C PRO A 349 1.72 6.84 13.84
N ALA A 350 0.62 6.12 14.06
CA ALA A 350 -0.06 5.37 13.00
C ALA A 350 -0.53 6.32 11.85
N PRO A 351 -0.04 6.12 10.61
CA PRO A 351 -0.32 7.04 9.52
C PRO A 351 -1.66 6.73 8.82
N PRO A 352 -2.24 7.71 8.09
CA PRO A 352 -1.71 9.05 7.85
C PRO A 352 -1.64 9.87 9.15
N LEU A 353 -0.72 10.84 9.20
CA LEU A 353 -0.58 11.74 10.36
C LEU A 353 -1.93 12.36 10.75
N PRO A 354 -2.14 12.68 12.04
CA PRO A 354 -3.44 13.16 12.48
C PRO A 354 -3.74 14.58 11.98
N ASP A 355 -5.02 14.93 11.85
CA ASP A 355 -5.46 16.29 11.52
C ASP A 355 -5.19 17.31 12.64
N THR A 356 -5.09 16.81 13.89
CA THR A 356 -4.83 17.61 15.08
C THR A 356 -3.85 16.89 16.02
N LYS A 357 -3.13 17.64 16.86
CA LYS A 357 -2.34 17.08 17.95
C LYS A 357 -2.48 17.94 19.20
N SER A 358 -2.84 17.30 20.30
CA SER A 358 -3.15 17.95 21.56
C SER A 358 -2.14 17.62 22.65
N PHE A 359 -1.97 18.56 23.59
CA PHE A 359 -1.06 18.50 24.72
C PHE A 359 -1.78 18.94 26.00
N LEU A 360 -1.50 18.26 27.10
CA LEU A 360 -1.93 18.66 28.45
C LEU A 360 -0.89 19.63 29.05
N PRO A 361 -1.24 20.40 30.10
CA PRO A 361 -0.28 21.20 30.85
C PRO A 361 0.97 20.39 31.22
N ASN A 362 2.15 20.97 31.03
CA ASN A 362 3.45 20.33 31.22
C ASN A 362 3.77 19.15 30.26
N THR A 363 3.10 19.00 29.12
CA THR A 363 3.44 17.97 28.10
C THR A 363 3.93 18.51 26.75
N LEU A 364 4.08 19.83 26.59
CA LEU A 364 4.78 20.44 25.45
C LEU A 364 5.97 21.25 25.95
N SER A 365 7.16 20.97 25.40
CA SER A 365 8.40 21.70 25.61
C SER A 365 9.29 21.48 24.39
N VAL A 366 9.45 22.49 23.54
CA VAL A 366 10.16 22.42 22.25
C VAL A 366 11.12 23.60 22.12
N ASP A 367 12.41 23.28 22.12
CA ASP A 367 13.51 24.20 21.81
C ASP A 367 13.55 24.48 20.29
N ALA A 368 13.72 25.75 19.91
CA ALA A 368 13.86 26.19 18.52
C ALA A 368 15.02 25.51 17.76
N SER A 369 16.08 25.06 18.45
CA SER A 369 17.17 24.27 17.86
C SER A 369 16.68 22.94 17.26
N THR A 370 15.59 22.38 17.79
CA THR A 370 14.95 21.16 17.27
C THR A 370 13.99 21.43 16.11
N SER A 371 13.63 22.71 15.90
CA SER A 371 12.66 23.24 14.93
C SER A 371 11.22 22.71 15.05
N ARG A 372 10.98 21.40 15.16
CA ARG A 372 9.65 20.81 14.88
C ARG A 372 8.76 20.65 16.12
N VAL A 373 7.63 21.37 16.15
CA VAL A 373 6.62 21.32 17.23
C VAL A 373 5.63 20.17 17.03
N VAL A 374 4.95 20.16 15.88
CA VAL A 374 4.05 19.07 15.47
C VAL A 374 4.21 18.76 13.97
N SER A 375 3.93 17.51 13.62
CA SER A 375 3.61 17.10 12.25
C SER A 375 2.19 16.57 12.24
N LEU A 376 1.34 17.20 11.46
CA LEU A 376 -0.04 16.84 11.15
C LEU A 376 -0.09 16.43 9.68
N ARG A 377 -1.23 15.87 9.22
CA ARG A 377 -1.37 15.54 7.79
C ARG A 377 -1.23 16.77 6.91
N ASP A 378 -0.25 16.73 6.02
CA ASP A 378 0.09 17.75 5.03
C ASP A 378 0.34 19.15 5.64
N PHE A 379 0.62 19.22 6.95
CA PHE A 379 0.79 20.47 7.70
C PHE A 379 1.78 20.34 8.86
N HIS A 380 2.78 21.21 8.87
CA HIS A 380 3.83 21.26 9.90
C HIS A 380 3.70 22.53 10.74
N VAL A 381 4.02 22.42 12.03
CA VAL A 381 4.27 23.59 12.88
C VAL A 381 5.69 23.51 13.40
N GLN A 382 6.45 24.58 13.18
CA GLN A 382 7.86 24.68 13.57
C GLN A 382 8.13 25.99 14.30
N VAL A 383 9.14 25.99 15.17
CA VAL A 383 9.78 27.18 15.73
C VAL A 383 11.04 27.46 14.90
N GLN A 384 11.16 28.66 14.36
CA GLN A 384 12.38 29.10 13.69
C GLN A 384 13.42 29.51 14.75
N GLY A 385 14.72 29.49 14.41
CA GLY A 385 15.81 29.77 15.37
C GLY A 385 15.83 31.17 15.98
N ASP A 386 14.94 32.06 15.54
CA ASP A 386 14.66 33.39 16.09
C ASP A 386 13.41 33.41 17.00
N GLY A 387 12.82 32.26 17.33
CA GLY A 387 11.63 32.13 18.17
C GLY A 387 10.30 32.34 17.42
N ASN A 388 10.31 32.57 16.10
CA ASN A 388 9.08 32.68 15.33
C ASN A 388 8.44 31.31 15.08
N VAL A 389 7.27 31.08 15.68
CA VAL A 389 6.48 29.87 15.42
C VAL A 389 5.69 30.06 14.11
N VAL A 390 5.78 29.11 13.19
CA VAL A 390 5.08 29.16 11.88
C VAL A 390 4.36 27.86 11.58
N GLY A 391 3.19 27.97 10.95
CA GLY A 391 2.43 26.84 10.41
C GLY A 391 2.51 26.81 8.88
N ILE A 392 2.89 25.66 8.34
CA ILE A 392 3.24 25.47 6.93
C ILE A 392 2.43 24.30 6.36
N ASP A 393 1.65 24.58 5.34
CA ASP A 393 1.01 23.58 4.47
C ASP A 393 2.06 23.04 3.49
N THR A 394 2.12 21.71 3.36
CA THR A 394 3.06 21.00 2.50
C THR A 394 2.35 20.14 1.45
N THR A 395 1.08 20.41 1.17
CA THR A 395 0.27 19.73 0.15
C THR A 395 0.99 19.73 -1.20
N GLY A 396 1.14 18.53 -1.80
CA GLY A 396 1.86 18.37 -3.07
C GLY A 396 3.36 18.73 -3.01
N GLY A 397 3.92 18.85 -1.80
CA GLY A 397 5.32 19.20 -1.55
C GLY A 397 5.67 20.69 -1.66
N VAL A 398 4.68 21.59 -1.75
CA VAL A 398 4.90 23.04 -1.84
C VAL A 398 4.76 23.68 -0.45
N TRP A 399 5.90 23.99 0.18
CA TRP A 399 5.97 24.55 1.54
C TRP A 399 5.41 25.98 1.61
N THR A 400 4.13 26.09 1.98
CA THR A 400 3.34 27.32 1.97
C THR A 400 3.00 27.74 3.40
N VAL A 401 3.62 28.82 3.89
CA VAL A 401 3.29 29.39 5.21
C VAL A 401 1.84 29.87 5.21
N LYS A 402 1.02 29.34 6.12
CA LYS A 402 -0.37 29.78 6.34
C LYS A 402 -0.50 30.77 7.49
N TRP A 403 0.38 30.68 8.48
CA TRP A 403 0.48 31.65 9.58
C TRP A 403 1.89 31.71 10.15
N ALA A 404 2.21 32.85 10.76
CA ALA A 404 3.42 33.06 11.54
C ALA A 404 3.06 33.85 12.79
N SER A 405 3.64 33.47 13.93
CA SER A 405 3.50 34.20 15.21
C SER A 405 3.91 35.66 15.07
N SER A 406 4.83 35.95 14.13
CA SER A 406 5.34 37.30 13.84
C SER A 406 5.98 37.95 15.06
N ARG A 407 6.51 37.10 15.95
CA ARG A 407 7.32 37.44 17.12
C ARG A 407 8.64 36.71 16.98
N PHE A 408 9.73 37.45 17.12
CA PHE A 408 11.09 36.92 17.01
C PHE A 408 12.03 37.71 17.93
N SER A 409 13.13 37.10 18.34
CA SER A 409 14.13 37.66 19.24
C SER A 409 15.55 37.30 18.81
N SER A 410 16.48 38.23 19.02
CA SER A 410 17.91 37.97 18.92
C SER A 410 18.48 37.24 20.14
N ALA A 411 17.68 37.03 21.20
CA ALA A 411 18.07 36.34 22.42
C ALA A 411 17.71 34.83 22.42
N CYS A 412 17.51 34.24 21.24
CA CYS A 412 17.38 32.78 21.08
C CYS A 412 18.73 32.03 21.06
N GLY A 413 19.85 32.74 21.15
CA GLY A 413 21.18 32.16 20.95
C GLY A 413 21.53 31.95 19.47
N PRO A 414 22.74 31.46 19.16
CA PRO A 414 23.24 31.34 17.78
C PRO A 414 22.62 30.19 16.98
N ASP A 415 21.95 29.25 17.66
CA ASP A 415 21.39 27.99 17.16
C ASP A 415 19.90 27.81 17.53
N GLY A 416 19.28 28.80 18.17
CA GLY A 416 17.92 28.74 18.69
C GLY A 416 17.79 28.15 20.11
N SER A 417 18.86 27.61 20.70
CA SER A 417 18.84 26.86 21.98
C SER A 417 18.30 27.61 23.21
N GLN A 418 18.14 28.93 23.12
CA GLN A 418 17.60 29.77 24.20
C GLN A 418 16.12 30.16 23.98
N CYS A 419 15.50 29.73 22.88
CA CYS A 419 14.08 29.96 22.61
C CYS A 419 13.25 28.69 22.75
N LEU A 420 12.27 28.74 23.66
CA LEU A 420 11.51 27.58 24.12
C LEU A 420 10.00 27.81 23.97
N LEU A 421 9.34 26.98 23.17
CA LEU A 421 7.89 26.90 23.10
C LEU A 421 7.39 25.86 24.12
N ALA A 422 6.60 26.28 25.10
CA ALA A 422 6.09 25.39 26.15
C ALA A 422 4.58 25.57 26.40
N PHE A 423 3.94 24.50 26.84
CA PHE A 423 2.63 24.55 27.50
C PHE A 423 2.84 24.23 28.97
N GLY A 424 2.87 25.28 29.81
CA GLY A 424 3.30 25.21 31.20
C GLY A 424 2.36 24.38 32.09
N ILE A 425 2.83 24.04 33.28
CA ILE A 425 2.03 23.37 34.31
C ILE A 425 0.88 24.26 34.85
N ASP A 426 1.00 25.56 34.64
CA ASP A 426 -0.02 26.58 34.89
C ASP A 426 -1.14 26.62 33.84
N GLY A 427 -1.01 25.90 32.72
CA GLY A 427 -1.96 25.95 31.60
C GLY A 427 -1.73 27.11 30.63
N ASN A 428 -0.58 27.79 30.71
CA ASN A 428 -0.23 28.89 29.81
C ASN A 428 0.60 28.39 28.62
N PHE A 429 0.30 28.86 27.41
CA PHE A 429 1.08 28.54 26.21
C PHE A 429 2.00 29.72 25.87
N VAL A 430 3.31 29.49 25.93
CA VAL A 430 4.32 30.56 26.02
C VAL A 430 5.50 30.24 25.11
N MET A 431 5.97 31.26 24.38
CA MET A 431 7.30 31.30 23.80
C MET A 431 8.22 32.11 24.72
N TYR A 432 9.32 31.50 25.16
CA TYR A 432 10.39 32.16 25.89
C TYR A 432 11.58 32.46 24.97
N ASP A 433 12.35 33.48 25.30
CA ASP A 433 13.73 33.71 24.84
C ASP A 433 14.68 33.75 26.06
N GLY A 434 15.98 33.98 25.81
CA GLY A 434 17.00 34.08 26.86
C GLY A 434 16.83 35.21 27.88
N ASN A 435 15.86 36.12 27.71
CA ASN A 435 15.50 37.16 28.68
C ASN A 435 14.18 36.87 29.42
N GLY A 436 13.29 36.03 28.88
CA GLY A 436 11.98 35.73 29.48
C GLY A 436 10.89 35.42 28.45
N PRO A 437 9.59 35.59 28.78
CA PRO A 437 8.50 35.31 27.86
C PRO A 437 8.45 36.35 26.71
N LEU A 438 8.70 35.91 25.48
CA LEU A 438 8.57 36.70 24.25
C LEU A 438 7.09 36.94 23.90
N TRP A 439 6.24 35.95 24.15
CA TRP A 439 4.78 36.08 24.15
C TRP A 439 4.12 34.91 24.90
N ALA A 440 2.91 35.13 25.43
CA ALA A 440 2.10 34.14 26.13
C ALA A 440 0.64 34.20 25.67
N SER A 441 -0.11 33.11 25.81
CA SER A 441 -1.56 33.07 25.54
C SER A 441 -2.41 33.76 26.59
N GLY A 442 -1.90 33.93 27.82
CA GLY A 442 -2.66 34.50 28.94
C GLY A 442 -3.73 33.54 29.46
N THR A 443 -3.44 32.24 29.42
CA THR A 443 -4.37 31.16 29.83
C THR A 443 -3.90 30.46 31.11
N ASP A 444 -3.01 31.07 31.86
CA ASP A 444 -2.61 30.64 33.20
C ASP A 444 -3.84 30.43 34.10
N GLY A 445 -3.77 29.40 34.95
CA GLY A 445 -4.83 28.95 35.85
C GLY A 445 -6.10 28.41 35.16
N SER A 446 -6.18 28.38 33.83
CA SER A 446 -7.43 28.12 33.10
C SER A 446 -7.30 27.21 31.87
N GLY A 447 -6.16 27.20 31.18
CA GLY A 447 -5.89 26.31 30.05
C GLY A 447 -5.71 24.84 30.49
N GLN A 448 -6.42 23.93 29.83
CA GLN A 448 -6.37 22.49 30.12
C GLN A 448 -6.00 21.63 28.91
N LEU A 449 -6.15 22.14 27.69
CA LEU A 449 -5.72 21.45 26.48
C LEU A 449 -5.22 22.46 25.44
N LEU A 450 -3.99 22.29 24.98
CA LEU A 450 -3.43 22.99 23.82
C LEU A 450 -3.56 22.07 22.61
N THR A 451 -4.23 22.51 21.55
CA THR A 451 -4.41 21.71 20.32
C THR A 451 -3.92 22.47 19.09
N PHE A 452 -3.02 21.83 18.34
CA PHE A 452 -2.62 22.25 17.00
C PHE A 452 -3.52 21.57 15.96
N SER A 453 -3.81 22.26 14.86
CA SER A 453 -4.72 21.87 13.78
C SER A 453 -4.12 22.16 12.41
N ARG A 454 -4.43 21.32 11.41
CA ARG A 454 -4.09 21.56 9.99
C ARG A 454 -5.09 22.46 9.24
N GLU A 455 -6.02 23.08 9.95
CA GLU A 455 -7.00 24.07 9.47
C GLU A 455 -7.18 25.17 10.52
N PRO A 456 -7.66 26.39 10.16
CA PRO A 456 -8.04 27.41 11.13
C PRO A 456 -9.17 26.94 12.07
N PRO A 457 -9.15 27.28 13.37
CA PRO A 457 -8.04 27.89 14.11
C PRO A 457 -6.87 26.91 14.30
N TRP A 458 -5.69 27.31 13.84
CA TRP A 458 -4.50 26.46 13.70
C TRP A 458 -3.88 26.04 15.03
N VAL A 459 -4.06 26.87 16.06
CA VAL A 459 -3.70 26.57 17.44
C VAL A 459 -4.85 27.04 18.31
N THR A 460 -5.23 26.25 19.30
CA THR A 460 -6.26 26.59 20.29
C THR A 460 -5.77 26.22 21.69
N VAL A 461 -6.10 27.03 22.69
CA VAL A 461 -6.09 26.60 24.09
C VAL A 461 -7.53 26.59 24.58
N THR A 462 -7.97 25.46 25.14
CA THR A 462 -9.31 25.31 25.73
C THR A 462 -9.25 25.06 27.23
N GLY A 463 -10.30 25.49 27.93
CA GLY A 463 -10.50 25.27 29.36
C GLY A 463 -11.39 24.06 29.68
N SER A 464 -11.71 23.90 30.97
CA SER A 464 -12.37 22.72 31.54
C SER A 464 -13.70 22.27 30.91
N ASN A 465 -14.41 23.18 30.24
CA ASN A 465 -15.73 22.93 29.66
C ASN A 465 -15.64 22.85 28.12
N GLY A 466 -14.43 22.70 27.57
CA GLY A 466 -14.17 22.74 26.13
C GLY A 466 -14.20 24.15 25.52
N GLN A 467 -14.36 25.20 26.33
CA GLN A 467 -14.43 26.57 25.84
C GLN A 467 -13.05 27.05 25.35
N THR A 468 -13.01 27.63 24.15
CA THR A 468 -11.81 28.27 23.60
C THR A 468 -11.45 29.51 24.42
N LEU A 469 -10.23 29.52 24.97
CA LEU A 469 -9.67 30.64 25.74
C LEU A 469 -8.78 31.53 24.86
N TRP A 470 -8.08 30.92 23.90
CA TRP A 470 -7.11 31.61 23.02
C TRP A 470 -6.91 30.84 21.71
N THR A 471 -6.59 31.53 20.60
CA THR A 471 -6.31 30.91 19.29
C THR A 471 -5.15 31.57 18.52
N ILE A 472 -4.62 30.83 17.54
CA ILE A 472 -3.92 31.36 16.37
C ILE A 472 -4.76 31.07 15.12
N GLY A 473 -4.95 32.07 14.28
CA GLY A 473 -5.93 32.06 13.20
C GLY A 473 -7.30 32.54 13.67
N ASN A 474 -8.02 33.19 12.77
CA ASN A 474 -9.36 33.70 13.03
C ASN A 474 -10.34 32.55 13.27
N LEU A 475 -11.39 32.84 14.05
CA LEU A 475 -12.60 32.04 14.17
C LEU A 475 -13.56 32.30 13.00
#